data_AF-A0A1V1PBN2-F1
#
_entry.id   AF-A0A1V1PBN2-F1
#
_cell.length_a   1.000
_cell.length_b   1.000
_cell.length_c   1.000
_cell.angle_alpha   90.00
_cell.angle_beta   90.00
_cell.angle_gamma   90.00
#
_symmetry.space_group_name_H-M   'P 1'
#
loop_
_entity.id
_entity.type
_entity.pdbx_description
1 polymer ?
#
loop_
_entity_poly.entity_id
_entity_poly.type
_entity_poly.pdbx_seq_one_letter_code
_entity_poly.pdbx_strand_id
1 'polypeptide(L)'
;MKGEYDVVLTNTHSILVVEVKYKLTCEYVTNFYKKSLPKFKLLFPEYSGHKIYGAVASYSDEDNARELAAKYGLFVLGREGQSYEIINKHARQVL
;
A
#
# COMPACT_ATOMS: atom_id res chain seq x y z
N MET A 1 -19.52 5.50 -7.50
CA MET A 1 -18.55 5.21 -6.43
C MET A 1 -17.38 6.19 -6.54
N LYS A 2 -16.71 6.55 -5.44
CA LYS A 2 -15.55 7.46 -5.44
C LYS A 2 -14.44 6.89 -4.55
N GLY A 3 -13.18 7.18 -4.90
CA GLY A 3 -11.98 6.79 -4.16
C GLY A 3 -10.88 7.83 -4.37
N GLU A 4 -9.95 7.89 -3.43
CA GLU A 4 -8.77 8.75 -3.43
C GLU A 4 -7.55 7.85 -3.20
N TYR A 5 -6.46 8.13 -3.91
CA TYR A 5 -5.22 7.34 -3.88
C TYR A 5 -4.04 8.29 -3.97
N ASP A 6 -3.16 8.29 -2.95
CA ASP A 6 -2.10 9.29 -2.83
C ASP A 6 -1.08 9.20 -3.98
N VAL A 7 -0.58 7.98 -4.26
CA VAL A 7 0.31 7.72 -5.38
C VAL A 7 -0.08 6.41 -6.05
N VAL A 8 -0.13 6.42 -7.37
CA VAL A 8 -0.34 5.22 -8.20
C VAL A 8 0.79 5.15 -9.21
N LEU A 9 1.54 4.04 -9.19
CA LEU A 9 2.57 3.76 -10.17
C LEU A 9 2.08 2.66 -11.10
N THR A 10 2.31 2.83 -12.40
CA THR A 10 1.87 1.88 -13.42
C THR A 10 3.04 1.50 -14.33
N ASN A 11 3.03 0.25 -14.78
CA ASN A 11 3.80 -0.19 -15.93
C ASN A 11 2.97 -1.21 -16.74
N THR A 12 3.55 -1.79 -17.77
CA THR A 12 2.87 -2.72 -18.69
C THR A 12 2.24 -3.95 -18.02
N HIS A 13 2.67 -4.33 -16.82
CA HIS A 13 2.27 -5.59 -16.18
C HIS A 13 1.70 -5.41 -14.77
N SER A 14 1.91 -4.27 -14.13
CA SER A 14 1.67 -4.12 -12.70
C SER A 14 1.28 -2.70 -12.32
N ILE A 15 0.47 -2.62 -11.28
CA ILE A 15 0.07 -1.38 -10.61
C ILE A 15 0.53 -1.46 -9.16
N LEU A 16 1.12 -0.38 -8.65
CA LEU A 16 1.40 -0.20 -7.23
C LEU A 16 0.57 0.98 -6.72
N VAL A 17 -0.36 0.70 -5.82
CA VAL A 17 -1.15 1.72 -5.12
C VAL A 17 -0.48 2.00 -3.78
N VAL A 18 -0.13 3.25 -3.50
CA VAL A 18 0.58 3.66 -2.29
C VAL A 18 -0.30 4.58 -1.46
N GLU A 19 -0.45 4.26 -0.18
CA GLU A 19 -1.01 5.15 0.83
C GLU A 19 0.13 5.82 1.61
N VAL A 20 0.08 7.13 1.78
CA VAL A 20 1.07 7.92 2.50
C VAL A 20 0.47 8.43 3.81
N LYS A 21 1.20 8.24 4.92
CA LYS A 21 0.79 8.74 6.24
C LYS A 21 1.98 9.31 7.00
N TYR A 22 1.78 10.40 7.74
CA TYR A 22 2.80 10.84 8.69
C TYR A 22 2.96 9.80 9.81
N LYS A 23 1.87 9.46 10.50
CA LYS A 23 1.79 8.41 11.51
C LYS A 23 0.87 7.29 11.04
N LEU A 24 1.39 6.08 10.86
CA LEU A 24 0.63 4.92 10.39
C LEU A 24 0.01 4.17 11.57
N THR A 25 -1.27 3.79 11.45
CA THR A 25 -1.98 2.98 12.46
C THR A 25 -2.48 1.67 11.86
N CYS A 26 -2.71 0.67 12.71
CA CYS A 26 -3.27 -0.62 12.29
C CYS A 26 -4.66 -0.49 11.62
N GLU A 27 -5.45 0.49 12.05
CA GLU A 27 -6.75 0.79 11.43
C GLU A 27 -6.57 1.29 9.99
N TYR A 28 -5.65 2.24 9.75
CA TYR A 28 -5.36 2.71 8.39
C TYR A 28 -4.92 1.57 7.49
N VAL A 29 -3.97 0.74 7.95
CA VAL A 29 -3.49 -0.43 7.19
C VAL A 29 -4.63 -1.39 6.85
N THR A 30 -5.50 -1.67 7.82
CA THR A 30 -6.65 -2.57 7.63
C THR A 30 -7.69 -1.99 6.68
N ASN A 31 -8.02 -0.71 6.80
CA ASN A 31 -8.95 -0.02 5.91
C ASN A 31 -8.39 0.07 4.48
N PHE A 32 -7.11 0.39 4.33
CA PHE A 32 -6.45 0.42 3.03
C PHE A 32 -6.51 -0.95 2.35
N TYR A 33 -6.09 -2.00 3.05
CA TYR A 33 -6.07 -3.36 2.52
C TYR A 33 -7.47 -3.89 2.19
N LYS A 34 -8.43 -3.76 3.11
CA LYS A 34 -9.75 -4.38 2.98
C LYS A 34 -10.77 -3.56 2.19
N LYS A 35 -10.55 -2.24 2.04
CA LYS A 35 -11.53 -1.33 1.43
C LYS A 35 -10.95 -0.56 0.25
N SER A 36 -9.83 0.15 0.45
CA SER A 36 -9.29 1.04 -0.60
C SER A 36 -8.77 0.26 -1.81
N LEU A 37 -7.99 -0.80 -1.59
CA LEU A 37 -7.45 -1.63 -2.66
C LEU A 37 -8.54 -2.36 -3.46
N PRO A 38 -9.52 -3.08 -2.87
CA PRO A 38 -10.62 -3.67 -3.62
C PRO A 38 -11.43 -2.64 -4.41
N LYS A 39 -11.65 -1.45 -3.82
CA LYS A 39 -12.34 -0.36 -4.50
C LYS A 39 -11.56 0.16 -5.71
N PHE A 40 -10.22 0.17 -5.65
CA PHE A 40 -9.38 0.60 -6.78
C PHE A 40 -9.66 -0.25 -8.02
N LYS A 41 -9.69 -1.58 -7.86
CA LYS A 41 -9.97 -2.52 -8.96
C LYS A 41 -11.35 -2.29 -9.60
N LEU A 42 -12.34 -1.86 -8.81
CA LEU A 42 -13.68 -1.55 -9.31
C LEU A 42 -13.76 -0.18 -10.00
N LEU A 43 -12.96 0.80 -9.55
CA LEU A 43 -12.93 2.14 -10.14
C LEU A 43 -12.09 2.22 -11.41
N PHE A 44 -11.07 1.37 -11.54
CA PHE A 44 -10.14 1.34 -12.68
C PHE A 44 -10.13 -0.05 -13.36
N PRO A 45 -11.25 -0.44 -14.00
CA PRO A 45 -11.38 -1.75 -14.65
C PRO A 45 -10.38 -1.98 -15.80
N GLU A 46 -9.81 -0.91 -16.38
CA GLU A 46 -8.73 -0.97 -17.36
C GLU A 46 -7.48 -1.69 -16.82
N TYR A 47 -7.29 -1.72 -15.49
CA TYR A 47 -6.18 -2.42 -14.85
C TYR A 47 -6.50 -3.87 -14.45
N SER A 48 -7.64 -4.42 -14.87
CA SER A 48 -8.07 -5.77 -14.51
C SER A 48 -7.09 -6.88 -14.90
N GLY A 49 -6.34 -6.70 -15.99
CA GLY A 49 -5.28 -7.63 -16.42
C GLY A 49 -3.92 -7.43 -15.74
N HIS A 50 -3.76 -6.41 -14.90
CA HIS A 50 -2.50 -6.09 -14.23
C HIS A 50 -2.41 -6.79 -12.87
N LYS A 51 -1.17 -7.09 -12.45
CA LYS A 51 -0.92 -7.48 -11.06
C LYS A 51 -1.00 -6.25 -10.17
N ILE A 52 -1.88 -6.28 -9.17
CA ILE A 52 -2.06 -5.16 -8.25
C ILE A 52 -1.30 -5.44 -6.95
N TYR A 53 -0.42 -4.50 -6.61
CA TYR A 53 0.32 -4.43 -5.36
C TYR A 53 -0.14 -3.23 -4.55
N GLY A 54 -0.01 -3.33 -3.24
CA GLY A 54 -0.24 -2.22 -2.32
C GLY A 54 1.04 -1.85 -1.57
N ALA A 55 1.18 -0.59 -1.23
CA ALA A 55 2.25 -0.08 -0.37
C ALA A 55 1.71 0.91 0.67
N VAL A 56 2.42 0.98 1.80
CA VAL A 56 2.28 2.08 2.75
C VAL A 56 3.62 2.79 2.87
N ALA A 57 3.61 4.12 2.79
CA ALA A 57 4.77 4.95 3.09
C ALA A 57 4.47 5.77 4.36
N SER A 58 5.37 5.69 5.35
CA SER A 58 5.11 6.37 6.63
C SER A 58 6.34 6.96 7.29
N TYR A 59 6.18 8.11 7.95
CA TYR A 59 7.25 8.71 8.76
C TYR A 59 7.43 7.96 10.09
N SER A 60 6.35 7.70 10.81
CA SER A 60 6.30 6.89 12.03
C SER A 60 5.10 5.94 12.04
N ASP A 61 5.04 5.03 13.01
CA ASP A 61 3.92 4.10 13.19
C ASP A 61 3.55 3.89 14.67
N GLU A 62 2.32 3.44 14.89
CA GLU A 62 1.78 3.00 16.18
C GLU A 62 1.45 1.51 16.14
N ASP A 63 1.47 0.85 17.29
CA ASP A 63 0.94 -0.50 17.48
C ASP A 63 1.45 -1.53 16.45
N ASN A 64 2.70 -1.38 16.02
CA ASN A 64 3.34 -2.21 14.99
C ASN A 64 2.60 -2.20 13.63
N ALA A 65 1.98 -1.08 13.25
CA ALA A 65 1.23 -0.97 12.01
C ALA A 65 2.05 -1.31 10.76
N ARG A 66 3.36 -1.01 10.75
CA ARG A 66 4.27 -1.41 9.67
C ARG A 66 4.42 -2.93 9.59
N GLU A 67 4.48 -3.63 10.72
CA GLU A 67 4.50 -5.10 10.74
C GLU A 67 3.17 -5.68 10.23
N LEU A 68 2.03 -5.07 10.61
CA LEU A 68 0.72 -5.49 10.09
C LEU A 68 0.65 -5.33 8.57
N ALA A 69 1.14 -4.21 8.04
CA ALA A 69 1.18 -3.96 6.60
C ALA A 69 2.03 -5.02 5.88
N ALA A 70 3.21 -5.34 6.42
CA ALA A 70 4.05 -6.42 5.91
C ALA A 70 3.34 -7.79 5.98
N LYS A 71 2.61 -8.11 7.06
CA LYS A 71 1.82 -9.35 7.19
C LYS A 71 0.68 -9.44 6.18
N TYR A 72 0.05 -8.32 5.83
CA TYR A 72 -0.90 -8.27 4.73
C TYR A 72 -0.25 -8.43 3.35
N GLY A 73 1.09 -8.32 3.29
CA GLY A 73 1.88 -8.49 2.08
C GLY A 73 2.01 -7.19 1.27
N LEU A 74 1.84 -6.04 1.93
CA LEU A 74 2.09 -4.72 1.35
C LEU A 74 3.59 -4.42 1.34
N PHE A 75 4.06 -3.62 0.40
CA PHE A 75 5.35 -2.95 0.55
C PHE A 75 5.27 -1.92 1.68
N VAL A 76 6.32 -1.82 2.48
CA VAL A 76 6.40 -0.88 3.60
C VAL A 76 7.60 0.01 3.37
N LEU A 77 7.35 1.28 3.10
CA LEU A 77 8.37 2.31 2.99
C LEU A 77 8.44 3.05 4.33
N GLY A 78 9.63 3.05 4.94
CA GLY A 78 9.90 3.67 6.23
C GLY A 78 11.24 4.38 6.23
N ARG A 79 11.49 5.19 7.26
CA ARG A 79 12.80 5.83 7.44
C ARG A 79 13.83 4.81 7.91
N GLU A 80 14.96 4.78 7.23
CA GLU A 80 16.20 4.15 7.70
C GLU A 80 17.27 5.25 7.84
N GLY A 81 17.50 5.70 9.07
CA GLY A 81 18.33 6.88 9.31
C GLY A 81 17.78 8.16 8.65
N GLN A 82 18.47 8.63 7.60
CA GLN A 82 18.12 9.85 6.84
C GLN A 82 17.48 9.56 5.47
N SER A 83 17.40 8.30 5.02
CA SER A 83 16.72 7.92 3.78
C SER A 83 15.39 7.22 4.06
N TYR A 84 14.59 7.08 3.00
CA TYR A 84 13.43 6.20 2.97
C TYR A 84 13.77 4.96 2.18
N GLU A 85 13.56 3.80 2.80
CA GLU A 85 13.85 2.49 2.23
C GLU A 85 12.60 1.61 2.30
N ILE A 86 12.57 0.58 1.45
CA ILE A 86 11.62 -0.52 1.61
C ILE A 86 12.14 -1.42 2.73
N ILE A 87 11.43 -1.45 3.87
CA ILE A 87 11.91 -2.12 5.09
C ILE A 87 11.46 -3.59 5.20
N ASN A 88 10.61 -4.08 4.29
CA ASN A 88 10.19 -5.48 4.24
C ASN A 88 10.70 -6.20 2.98
N LYS A 89 11.14 -7.46 3.15
CA LYS A 89 11.76 -8.26 2.07
C LYS A 89 10.76 -8.85 1.08
N HIS A 90 9.48 -8.95 1.48
CA HIS A 90 8.46 -9.62 0.70
C HIS A 90 7.17 -8.81 0.70
N ALA A 91 6.66 -8.55 -0.50
CA ALA A 91 5.30 -8.13 -0.77
C ALA A 91 4.68 -9.10 -1.78
N ARG A 92 3.36 -9.20 -1.80
CA ARG A 92 2.63 -10.08 -2.72
C ARG A 92 1.58 -9.30 -3.47
N GLN A 93 1.17 -9.87 -4.60
CA GLN A 93 -0.03 -9.41 -5.27
C GLN A 93 -1.21 -9.55 -4.30
N VAL A 94 -1.95 -8.46 -4.11
CA VAL A 94 -2.99 -8.35 -3.08
C VAL A 94 -4.39 -8.60 -3.63
N LEU A 95 -4.57 -8.65 -4.96
CA LEU A 95 -5.84 -8.85 -5.68
C LEU A 95 -5.70 -9.55 -7.03
#